data_AF-A0A973SBK5-F1
#
_entry.id   AF-A0A973SBK5-F1
#
_cell.length_a   1.000
_cell.length_b   1.000
_cell.length_c   1.000
_cell.angle_alpha   90.00
_cell.angle_beta   90.00
_cell.angle_gamma   90.00
#
_symmetry.space_group_name_H-M   'P 1'
#
loop_
_entity.id
_entity.type
_entity.pdbx_description
1 polymer ?
#
loop_
_entity_poly.entity_id
_entity_poly.type
_entity_poly.pdbx_seq_one_letter_code
_entity_poly.pdbx_strand_id
1 'polypeptide(L)' 'GKYSVELFATNIFDDRNELSRFTSCNSAYCYRLHIVPGRPRTLGLRVGTHF' A
#
# COMPACT_ATOMS: atom_id res chain seq x y z
N GLY A 1 -4.88 -26.36 -19.31
CA GLY A 1 -4.74 -25.06 -18.64
C GLY A 1 -5.74 -24.97 -17.51
N LYS A 2 -5.29 -24.58 -16.31
CA LYS A 2 -6.16 -24.31 -15.16
C LYS A 2 -6.32 -22.79 -15.02
N TYR A 3 -7.54 -22.28 -14.99
CA TYR A 3 -7.81 -20.85 -14.81
C TYR A 3 -8.31 -20.60 -13.37
N SER A 4 -7.89 -19.50 -12.75
CA SER A 4 -8.32 -19.06 -11.42
C SER A 4 -8.84 -17.63 -11.46
N VAL A 5 -9.91 -17.35 -10.72
CA VAL A 5 -10.47 -16.01 -10.51
C VAL A 5 -10.73 -15.83 -9.02
N GLU A 6 -10.11 -14.84 -8.41
CA GLU A 6 -10.19 -14.54 -6.98
C GLU A 6 -10.58 -13.08 -6.76
N LEU A 7 -11.55 -12.84 -5.89
CA LEU A 7 -11.83 -11.49 -5.38
C LEU A 7 -11.01 -11.27 -4.12
N PHE A 8 -10.32 -10.13 -4.04
CA PHE A 8 -9.56 -9.74 -2.85
C PHE A 8 -9.97 -8.36 -2.37
N ALA A 9 -9.98 -8.21 -1.05
CA ALA A 9 -10.26 -6.96 -0.38
C ALA A 9 -9.24 -6.79 0.75
N THR A 10 -8.55 -5.66 0.79
CA THR A 10 -7.60 -5.30 1.85
C THR A 10 -8.02 -3.99 2.48
N ASN A 11 -7.71 -3.85 3.78
CA ASN A 11 -8.11 -2.70 4.59
C ASN A 11 -9.64 -2.43 4.55
N ILE A 12 -10.44 -3.46 4.87
CA ILE A 12 -11.92 -3.45 4.79
C ILE A 12 -12.55 -2.38 5.68
N PHE A 13 -11.91 -2.00 6.78
CA PHE A 13 -12.42 -0.98 7.70
C PHE A 13 -11.78 0.40 7.50
N ASP A 14 -10.95 0.54 6.46
CA ASP A 14 -10.22 1.78 6.12
C ASP A 14 -9.46 2.36 7.34
N ASP A 15 -8.75 1.48 8.04
CA ASP A 15 -7.86 1.87 9.11
C ASP A 15 -6.73 2.72 8.55
N ARG A 16 -6.63 3.94 9.07
CA ARG A 16 -5.57 4.88 8.73
C ARG A 16 -4.38 4.59 9.63
N ASN A 17 -3.29 4.17 9.01
CA ASN A 17 -2.04 3.94 9.71
C ASN A 17 -0.92 4.77 9.10
N GLU A 18 0.09 5.11 9.90
CA GLU A 18 1.31 5.76 9.48
C GLU A 18 2.43 4.71 9.50
N LEU A 19 2.86 4.26 8.32
CA LEU A 19 3.86 3.19 8.19
C LEU A 19 5.25 3.66 8.62
N SER A 20 5.57 4.93 8.34
CA SER A 20 6.86 5.51 8.68
C SER A 20 6.76 7.03 8.72
N ARG A 21 7.42 7.61 9.71
CA ARG A 21 7.62 9.05 9.85
C ARG A 21 9.10 9.34 9.85
N PHE A 22 9.57 10.17 8.93
CA PHE A 22 10.97 10.56 8.89
C PHE A 22 11.15 11.98 8.37
N THR A 23 12.24 12.63 8.76
CA THR A 23 12.64 13.93 8.21
C THR A 23 13.63 13.68 7.08
N SER A 24 13.36 14.19 5.89
CA SER A 24 14.36 14.19 4.83
C SER A 24 15.34 15.36 5.03
N CYS A 25 16.62 15.02 4.96
CA CYS A 25 17.73 15.95 5.12
C CYS A 25 18.50 16.01 3.80
N ASN A 26 18.70 17.22 3.29
CA ASN A 26 19.75 17.53 2.32
C ASN A 26 21.00 17.96 3.13
N SER A 27 22.19 17.87 2.53
CA SER A 27 23.52 18.21 3.06
C SER A 27 23.64 19.48 3.91
N ALA A 28 22.68 20.41 3.82
CA ALA A 28 22.65 21.64 4.60
C ALA A 28 21.37 21.86 5.43
N TYR A 29 20.28 21.10 5.22
CA TYR A 29 18.98 21.38 5.86
C TYR A 29 18.09 20.14 6.06
N CYS A 30 17.43 20.08 7.22
CA CYS A 30 16.47 19.05 7.61
C CYS A 30 15.14 19.69 8.04
N TYR A 31 14.24 19.99 7.09
CA TYR A 31 12.95 20.63 7.42
C TYR A 31 11.73 19.87 6.89
N ARG A 32 11.92 18.89 6.02
CA ARG A 32 10.80 18.24 5.34
C ARG A 32 10.43 16.95 6.06
N LEU A 33 9.34 17.02 6.83
CA LEU A 33 8.72 15.84 7.42
C LEU A 33 7.99 15.05 6.33
N HIS A 34 8.32 13.78 6.22
CA HIS A 34 7.66 12.81 5.38
C HIS A 34 6.89 11.82 6.25
N ILE A 35 5.63 11.66 5.89
CA ILE A 35 4.69 10.71 6.49
C ILE A 35 4.33 9.75 5.37
N VAL A 36 4.62 8.46 5.56
CA VAL A 36 4.24 7.40 4.62
C VAL A 36 2.94 6.78 5.13
N PRO A 37 1.78 7.14 4.55
CA PRO A 37 0.52 6.54 4.96
C PRO A 37 0.45 5.07 4.55
N GLY A 38 -0.29 4.28 5.32
CA GLY A 38 -0.71 2.94 4.98
C GLY A 38 -1.55 2.90 3.72
N ARG A 39 -1.60 1.73 3.07
CA ARG A 39 -2.46 1.54 1.90
C ARG A 39 -3.94 1.68 2.32
N PRO A 40 -4.72 2.51 1.62
CA PRO A 40 -6.16 2.64 1.88
C PRO A 40 -6.92 1.37 1.48
N ARG A 41 -8.22 1.32 1.77
CA ARG A 41 -9.10 0.23 1.33
C ARG A 41 -8.91 -0.08 -0.16
N THR A 42 -8.52 -1.32 -0.45
CA THR A 42 -8.30 -1.78 -1.82
C THR A 42 -9.19 -2.98 -2.10
N LEU A 43 -10.01 -2.90 -3.14
CA LEU A 43 -10.80 -4.00 -3.67
C LEU A 43 -10.23 -4.37 -5.04
N GLY A 44 -10.11 -5.66 -5.34
CA GLY A 44 -9.59 -6.09 -6.62
C GLY A 44 -9.98 -7.51 -7.00
N LEU A 45 -9.72 -7.80 -8.27
CA LEU A 45 -9.95 -9.10 -8.89
C LEU A 45 -8.59 -9.62 -9.38
N ARG A 46 -8.24 -10.82 -8.98
CA ARG A 46 -7.04 -11.53 -9.43
C ARG A 46 -7.47 -12.65 -10.37
N VAL A 47 -6.97 -12.60 -11.60
CA VAL A 47 -7.19 -13.63 -12.61
C VAL A 47 -5.85 -14.28 -12.92
N GLY A 48 -5.78 -15.61 -12.88
CA GLY A 48 -4.57 -16.37 -13.14
C GLY A 48 -4.82 -17.53 -14.10
N THR A 49 -3.79 -17.91 -14.84
CA THR A 49 -3.79 -19.13 -15.65
C THR A 49 -2.52 -19.92 -15.37
N HIS A 50 -2.67 -21.22 -15.12
CA HIS A 50 -1.58 -22.17 -14.97
C HIS A 50 -1.50 -23.01 -16.25
N PHE A 51 -0.34 -22.93 -16.90
CA PHE A 51 0.01 -23.68 -18.10
C PHE A 51 0.59 -25.04 -17.73
#